data_AF-A0AAV6YT41-F1
#
_entry.id   AF-A0AAV6YT41-F1
#
_cell.length_a   1.000
_cell.length_b   1.000
_cell.length_c   1.000
_cell.angle_alpha   90.00
_cell.angle_beta   90.00
_cell.angle_gamma   90.00
#
_symmetry.space_group_name_H-M   'P 1'
#
loop_
_entity.id
_entity.type
_entity.pdbx_description
1 polymer ?
#
loop_
_entity_poly.entity_id
_entity_poly.type
_entity_poly.pdbx_seq_one_letter_code
_entity_poly.pdbx_strand_id
1 'polypeptide(L)'
;IWQKRHLESALLFAVLLNFKHIYLYIAPAYGIYLLRCYCFTANNPDLSIRWRSFSILRFLVLAFIVVFVFVVSFGPFIYLGQIPQVLSRLFPFKRGLCHAYWAPNFWALYNGVDKALSVIGVKMQLLNPDLVRTGSMTGGLVQEFEHSVLPSVTPLVTLICTFISILPSVFGLWFRPQGPQGFLRCLILCALSSFMFGWHVHEKAILLAILPLSLLAVSSAKDAGIYLILTTVGHFSLFPLLFTPEELPIKILLMAIFTVFSFSSLRALFRREGKLLSCMEVLYVSGLIPLEILCEIIYPLTPWQQRLPFIPLLLTSVYCALGIAYSWIRLYISAFTRPAATLKKRQ
;
A
#
# COMPACT_ATOMS: atom_id res chain seq x y z
N ILE A 1 10.95 -8.38 -16.95
CA ILE A 1 9.55 -8.35 -17.49
C ILE A 1 9.45 -7.62 -18.82
N TRP A 2 9.78 -6.32 -18.93
CA TRP A 2 9.80 -5.62 -20.23
C TRP A 2 10.73 -6.25 -21.27
N GLN A 3 11.88 -6.76 -20.82
CA GLN A 3 12.86 -7.48 -21.67
C GLN A 3 12.48 -8.95 -21.95
N LYS A 4 11.30 -9.43 -21.53
CA LYS A 4 10.86 -10.84 -21.67
C LYS A 4 11.78 -11.91 -21.03
N ARG A 5 12.74 -11.50 -20.19
CA ARG A 5 13.58 -12.39 -19.36
C ARG A 5 12.79 -12.86 -18.13
N HIS A 6 11.90 -13.83 -18.32
CA HIS A 6 10.97 -14.30 -17.28
C HIS A 6 11.65 -15.10 -16.17
N LEU A 7 12.61 -15.96 -16.51
CA LEU A 7 13.30 -16.82 -15.54
C LEU A 7 14.15 -16.01 -14.55
N GLU A 8 14.91 -15.03 -15.05
CA GLU A 8 15.67 -14.13 -14.19
C GLU A 8 14.78 -13.27 -13.31
N SER A 9 13.63 -12.84 -13.83
CA SER A 9 12.64 -12.12 -13.02
C SER A 9 12.12 -12.98 -11.88
N ALA A 10 11.90 -14.28 -12.10
CA ALA A 10 11.49 -15.22 -11.06
C ALA A 10 12.60 -15.43 -10.03
N LEU A 11 13.84 -15.60 -10.48
CA LEU A 11 15.03 -15.75 -9.62
C LEU A 11 15.22 -14.51 -8.73
N LEU A 12 15.26 -13.31 -9.31
CA LEU A 12 15.45 -12.06 -8.58
C LEU A 12 14.31 -11.77 -7.62
N PHE A 13 13.06 -12.05 -8.02
CA PHE A 13 11.92 -11.88 -7.12
C PHE A 13 11.94 -12.87 -5.95
N ALA A 14 12.32 -14.13 -6.18
CA ALA A 14 12.49 -15.11 -5.11
C ALA A 14 13.59 -14.69 -4.13
N VAL A 15 14.73 -14.18 -4.62
CA VAL A 15 15.79 -13.63 -3.77
C VAL A 15 15.27 -12.43 -2.97
N LEU A 16 14.56 -11.50 -3.62
CA LEU A 16 13.98 -10.32 -2.97
C LEU A 16 12.98 -10.68 -1.87
N LEU A 17 12.14 -11.69 -2.10
CA LEU A 17 11.17 -12.20 -1.13
C LEU A 17 11.87 -12.79 0.10
N ASN A 18 12.97 -13.54 -0.11
CA ASN A 18 13.80 -14.08 0.97
C ASN A 18 14.59 -13.00 1.71
N PHE A 19 14.94 -11.88 1.04
CA PHE A 19 15.57 -10.73 1.68
C PHE A 19 14.61 -9.98 2.61
N LYS A 20 13.38 -9.71 2.15
CA LYS A 20 12.31 -9.12 2.98
C LYS A 20 10.94 -9.72 2.64
N HIS A 21 10.32 -10.35 3.63
CA HIS A 21 9.00 -10.98 3.45
C HIS A 21 7.86 -10.00 3.13
N ILE A 22 8.03 -8.68 3.31
CA ILE A 22 7.04 -7.66 2.91
C ILE A 22 6.71 -7.71 1.41
N TYR A 23 7.63 -8.21 0.58
CA TYR A 23 7.39 -8.40 -0.85
C TYR A 23 6.36 -9.50 -1.15
N LEU A 24 5.92 -10.26 -0.15
CA LEU A 24 4.79 -11.18 -0.27
C LEU A 24 3.52 -10.45 -0.74
N TYR A 25 3.35 -9.17 -0.40
CA TYR A 25 2.21 -8.35 -0.81
C TYR A 25 2.06 -8.25 -2.34
N ILE A 26 3.17 -8.31 -3.07
CA ILE A 26 3.17 -8.23 -4.54
C ILE A 26 3.36 -9.58 -5.22
N ALA A 27 3.58 -10.65 -4.46
CA ALA A 27 3.76 -12.00 -4.99
C ALA A 27 2.58 -12.50 -5.86
N PRO A 28 1.30 -12.22 -5.54
CA PRO A 28 0.19 -12.62 -6.41
C PRO A 28 0.31 -12.09 -7.84
N ALA A 29 0.76 -10.84 -8.01
CA ALA A 29 0.94 -10.26 -9.34
C ALA A 29 2.05 -10.97 -10.13
N TYR A 30 3.19 -11.26 -9.48
CA TYR A 30 4.29 -12.02 -10.09
C TYR A 30 3.88 -13.44 -10.46
N GLY A 31 3.26 -14.17 -9.54
CA GLY A 31 2.84 -15.54 -9.76
C GLY A 31 1.88 -15.66 -10.94
N ILE A 32 0.86 -14.82 -10.98
CA ILE A 32 -0.17 -14.84 -12.03
C ILE A 32 0.40 -14.37 -13.37
N TYR A 33 1.27 -13.35 -13.38
CA TYR A 33 1.91 -12.90 -14.60
C TYR A 33 2.84 -13.95 -15.21
N LEU A 34 3.71 -14.56 -14.39
CA LEU A 34 4.65 -15.58 -14.87
C LEU A 34 3.89 -16.84 -15.30
N LEU A 35 2.92 -17.29 -14.51
CA LEU A 35 2.07 -18.42 -14.87
C LEU A 35 1.40 -18.18 -16.22
N ARG A 36 0.78 -17.02 -16.40
CA ARG A 36 0.06 -16.69 -17.63
C ARG A 36 0.97 -16.46 -18.84
N CYS A 37 2.02 -15.65 -18.70
CA CYS A 37 2.83 -15.20 -19.83
C CYS A 37 3.98 -16.15 -20.18
N TYR A 38 4.48 -16.94 -19.23
CA TYR A 38 5.57 -17.87 -19.47
C TYR A 38 5.07 -19.30 -19.68
N CYS A 39 4.17 -19.80 -18.83
CA CYS A 39 3.73 -21.19 -18.89
C CYS A 39 2.71 -21.45 -20.01
N PHE A 40 1.86 -20.49 -20.38
CA PHE A 40 0.98 -20.61 -21.55
C PHE A 40 1.65 -20.04 -22.79
N THR A 41 1.78 -20.85 -23.84
CA THR A 41 2.56 -20.51 -25.06
C THR A 41 1.73 -19.86 -26.15
N ALA A 42 0.40 -20.02 -26.11
CA ALA A 42 -0.52 -19.49 -27.11
C ALA A 42 -1.80 -18.94 -26.47
N ASN A 43 -2.31 -17.86 -27.07
CA ASN A 43 -3.62 -17.28 -26.76
C ASN A 43 -4.62 -17.60 -27.89
N ASN A 44 -5.91 -17.57 -27.58
CA ASN A 44 -6.97 -17.56 -28.56
C ASN A 44 -7.02 -16.19 -29.28
N PRO A 45 -7.68 -16.08 -30.45
CA PRO A 45 -7.86 -14.80 -31.15
C PRO A 45 -8.50 -13.72 -30.25
N ASP A 46 -9.35 -14.14 -29.32
CA ASP A 46 -10.04 -13.27 -28.35
C ASP A 46 -9.16 -12.84 -27.16
N LEU A 47 -7.85 -13.11 -27.22
CA LEU A 47 -6.85 -12.90 -26.14
C LEU A 47 -7.07 -13.77 -24.88
N SER A 48 -8.06 -14.65 -24.88
CA SER A 48 -8.29 -15.64 -23.83
C SER A 48 -7.22 -16.73 -23.85
N ILE A 49 -7.02 -17.37 -22.69
CA ILE A 49 -5.98 -18.40 -22.53
C ILE A 49 -6.41 -19.68 -23.25
N ARG A 50 -5.53 -20.21 -24.09
CA ARG A 50 -5.70 -21.55 -24.64
C ARG A 50 -5.20 -22.56 -23.62
N TRP A 51 -6.09 -23.17 -22.85
CA TRP A 51 -5.71 -24.12 -21.78
C TRP A 51 -4.80 -25.26 -22.24
N ARG A 52 -4.96 -25.74 -23.49
CA ARG A 52 -4.10 -26.76 -24.09
C ARG A 52 -2.66 -26.30 -24.37
N SER A 53 -2.38 -24.99 -24.34
CA SER A 53 -1.03 -24.43 -24.58
C SER A 53 -0.15 -24.41 -23.33
N PHE A 54 -0.65 -24.95 -22.22
CA PHE A 54 0.10 -25.02 -20.97
C PHE A 54 1.33 -25.93 -21.11
N SER A 55 2.50 -25.36 -20.90
CA SER A 55 3.77 -26.09 -20.89
C SER A 55 4.15 -26.46 -19.46
N ILE A 56 4.00 -27.74 -19.14
CA ILE A 56 4.40 -28.31 -17.85
C ILE A 56 5.91 -28.09 -17.61
N LEU A 57 6.74 -28.27 -18.64
CA LEU A 57 8.18 -28.07 -18.54
C LEU A 57 8.53 -26.64 -18.08
N ARG A 58 7.90 -25.62 -18.67
CA ARG A 58 8.13 -24.21 -18.28
C ARG A 58 7.67 -23.94 -16.84
N PHE A 59 6.56 -24.52 -16.43
CA PHE A 59 6.10 -24.44 -15.05
C PHE A 59 7.11 -25.09 -14.09
N LEU A 60 7.61 -26.29 -14.40
CA LEU A 60 8.61 -26.98 -13.60
C LEU A 60 9.93 -26.20 -13.51
N VAL A 61 10.37 -25.56 -14.59
CA VAL A 61 11.57 -24.70 -14.55
C VAL A 61 11.36 -23.51 -13.61
N LEU A 62 10.20 -22.84 -13.65
CA LEU A 62 9.90 -21.76 -12.71
C LEU A 62 9.83 -22.25 -11.26
N ALA A 63 9.15 -23.37 -11.02
CA ALA A 63 9.04 -23.98 -9.70
C ALA A 63 10.42 -24.36 -9.16
N PHE A 64 11.28 -24.94 -9.99
CA PHE A 64 12.66 -25.29 -9.65
C PHE A 64 13.45 -24.06 -9.22
N ILE A 65 13.38 -22.94 -9.95
CA ILE A 65 14.08 -21.69 -9.58
C ILE A 65 13.62 -21.21 -8.20
N VAL A 66 12.32 -21.16 -7.94
CA VAL A 66 11.79 -20.70 -6.65
C VAL A 66 12.22 -21.65 -5.53
N VAL A 67 12.00 -22.95 -5.70
CA VAL A 67 12.39 -23.97 -4.70
C VAL A 67 13.88 -23.93 -4.44
N PHE A 68 14.72 -23.80 -5.48
CA PHE A 68 16.17 -23.70 -5.34
C PHE A 68 16.58 -22.53 -4.44
N VAL A 69 16.04 -21.32 -4.68
CA VAL A 69 16.36 -20.16 -3.84
C VAL A 69 15.90 -20.36 -2.40
N PHE A 70 14.71 -20.92 -2.18
CA PHE A 70 14.21 -21.21 -0.84
C PHE A 70 15.02 -22.30 -0.13
N VAL A 71 15.46 -23.34 -0.83
CA VAL A 71 16.32 -24.39 -0.27
C VAL A 71 17.69 -23.82 0.09
N VAL A 72 18.28 -22.99 -0.77
CA VAL A 72 19.57 -22.34 -0.45
C VAL A 72 19.44 -21.41 0.76
N SER A 73 18.34 -20.65 0.86
CA SER A 73 18.13 -19.68 1.95
C SER A 73 17.70 -20.34 3.26
N PHE A 74 16.74 -21.27 3.24
CA PHE A 74 16.16 -21.91 4.42
C PHE A 74 16.79 -23.27 4.76
N GLY A 75 17.51 -23.90 3.83
CA GLY A 75 18.15 -25.21 4.01
C GLY A 75 19.02 -25.33 5.27
N PRO A 76 19.89 -24.35 5.59
CA PRO A 76 20.66 -24.37 6.83
C PRO A 76 19.78 -24.41 8.09
N PHE A 77 18.66 -23.67 8.10
CA PHE A 77 17.73 -23.67 9.22
C PHE A 77 16.90 -24.96 9.31
N ILE A 78 16.62 -25.61 8.18
CA ILE A 78 16.00 -26.94 8.15
C ILE A 78 16.95 -27.96 8.77
N TYR A 79 18.22 -27.95 8.33
CA TYR A 79 19.26 -28.85 8.85
C TYR A 79 19.48 -28.67 10.35
N LEU A 80 19.47 -27.43 10.85
CA LEU A 80 19.61 -27.10 12.27
C LEU A 80 18.32 -27.26 13.08
N GLY A 81 17.19 -27.64 12.47
CA GLY A 81 15.90 -27.79 13.16
C GLY A 81 15.30 -26.48 13.69
N GLN A 82 15.71 -25.32 13.17
CA GLN A 82 15.35 -23.98 13.69
C GLN A 82 14.18 -23.31 12.96
N ILE A 83 13.51 -24.01 12.04
CA ILE A 83 12.39 -23.46 11.25
C ILE A 83 11.27 -22.85 12.10
N PRO A 84 10.79 -23.47 13.21
CA PRO A 84 9.76 -22.87 14.04
C PRO A 84 10.17 -21.50 14.62
N GLN A 85 11.46 -21.34 14.97
CA GLN A 85 12.00 -20.09 15.51
C GLN A 85 12.12 -19.01 14.43
N VAL A 86 12.45 -19.39 13.19
CA VAL A 86 12.49 -18.46 12.06
C VAL A 86 11.07 -17.97 11.73
N LEU A 87 10.08 -18.87 11.69
CA LEU A 87 8.69 -18.52 11.38
C LEU A 87 8.08 -17.62 12.46
N SER A 88 8.32 -17.89 13.75
CA SER A 88 7.79 -17.07 14.85
C SER A 88 8.34 -15.64 14.85
N ARG A 89 9.57 -15.44 14.35
CA ARG A 89 10.18 -14.11 14.20
C ARG A 89 9.78 -13.40 12.90
N LEU A 90 9.59 -14.14 11.82
CA LEU A 90 9.12 -13.58 10.54
C LEU A 90 7.67 -13.09 10.63
N PHE A 91 6.81 -13.85 11.30
CA PHE A 91 5.39 -13.53 11.47
C PHE A 91 5.03 -13.39 12.95
N PRO A 92 5.35 -12.24 13.58
CA PRO A 92 5.04 -12.00 14.98
C PRO A 92 3.55 -11.68 15.14
N PHE A 93 2.73 -12.71 15.37
CA PHE A 93 1.27 -12.58 15.50
C PHE A 93 0.80 -11.77 16.73
N LYS A 94 1.67 -11.56 17.72
CA LYS A 94 1.35 -10.81 18.94
C LYS A 94 1.24 -9.29 18.76
N ARG A 95 1.26 -8.81 17.51
CA ARG A 95 1.19 -7.38 17.20
C ARG A 95 -0.25 -7.01 16.85
N GLY A 96 -0.83 -6.07 17.60
CA GLY A 96 -2.18 -5.56 17.39
C GLY A 96 -2.36 -4.87 16.03
N LEU A 97 -3.62 -4.60 15.66
CA LEU A 97 -4.01 -4.08 14.35
C LEU A 97 -3.33 -2.75 13.99
N CYS A 98 -3.28 -1.81 14.94
CA CYS A 98 -2.59 -0.52 14.84
C CYS A 98 -1.60 -0.39 15.99
N HIS A 99 -0.48 0.31 15.79
CA HIS A 99 0.46 0.66 16.87
C HIS A 99 0.25 2.11 17.33
N ALA A 100 1.19 2.67 18.09
CA ALA A 100 1.06 4.04 18.60
C ALA A 100 0.99 5.11 17.50
N TYR A 101 1.65 4.87 16.37
CA TYR A 101 1.39 5.60 15.13
C TYR A 101 0.55 4.69 14.21
N TRP A 102 -0.52 5.24 13.65
CA TRP A 102 -1.41 4.48 12.79
C TRP A 102 -0.94 4.62 11.35
N ALA A 103 -0.64 3.49 10.71
CA ALA A 103 -0.44 3.52 9.27
C ALA A 103 -1.67 4.13 8.58
N PRO A 104 -1.47 5.05 7.62
CA PRO A 104 -2.56 5.80 6.99
C PRO A 104 -3.32 4.90 6.00
N ASN A 105 -4.03 3.91 6.53
CA ASN A 105 -4.75 2.88 5.81
C ASN A 105 -6.23 2.87 6.21
N PHE A 106 -6.99 1.86 5.78
CA PHE A 106 -8.42 1.78 6.09
C PHE A 106 -8.69 1.74 7.60
N TRP A 107 -7.84 1.04 8.35
CA TRP A 107 -8.00 0.88 9.80
C TRP A 107 -7.75 2.19 10.56
N ALA A 108 -6.88 3.09 10.08
CA ALA A 108 -6.75 4.43 10.65
C ALA A 108 -8.05 5.25 10.52
N LEU A 109 -8.75 5.14 9.38
CA LEU A 109 -10.06 5.77 9.20
C LEU A 109 -11.11 5.14 10.13
N TYR A 110 -11.13 3.80 10.21
CA TYR A 110 -12.03 3.05 11.06
C TYR A 110 -11.88 3.44 12.54
N ASN A 111 -10.64 3.47 13.04
CA ASN A 111 -10.33 3.87 14.41
C ASN A 111 -10.61 5.36 14.65
N GLY A 112 -10.37 6.22 13.65
CA GLY A 112 -10.71 7.64 13.71
C GLY A 112 -12.22 7.85 13.89
N VAL A 113 -13.04 7.07 13.17
CA VAL A 113 -14.50 7.06 13.32
C VAL A 113 -14.92 6.50 14.68
N ASP A 114 -14.37 5.37 15.12
CA ASP A 114 -14.64 4.80 16.46
C ASP A 114 -14.40 5.84 17.55
N LYS A 115 -13.26 6.54 17.48
CA LYS A 115 -12.92 7.59 18.44
C LYS A 115 -13.85 8.78 18.36
N ALA A 116 -14.19 9.27 17.16
CA ALA A 116 -15.15 10.36 17.01
C ALA A 116 -16.52 10.00 17.60
N LEU A 117 -17.01 8.79 17.33
CA LEU A 117 -18.27 8.27 17.87
C LEU A 117 -18.23 8.13 19.40
N SER A 118 -17.12 7.63 19.95
CA SER A 118 -16.96 7.52 21.41
C SER A 118 -17.03 8.88 22.11
N VAL A 119 -16.37 9.91 21.54
CA VAL A 119 -16.37 11.27 22.11
C VAL A 119 -17.75 11.91 22.00
N ILE A 120 -18.43 11.76 20.87
CA ILE A 120 -19.79 12.27 20.66
C ILE A 120 -20.77 11.58 21.60
N GLY A 121 -20.71 10.25 21.71
CA GLY A 121 -21.62 9.47 22.54
C GLY A 121 -21.47 9.76 24.03
N VAL A 122 -20.24 9.99 24.54
CA VAL A 122 -20.02 10.46 25.91
C VAL A 122 -20.56 11.87 26.10
N LYS A 123 -20.32 12.78 25.14
CA LYS A 123 -20.81 14.17 25.21
C LYS A 123 -22.35 14.25 25.19
N MET A 124 -23.00 13.32 24.50
CA MET A 124 -24.46 13.22 24.40
C MET A 124 -25.09 12.35 25.51
N GLN A 125 -24.32 11.90 26.52
CA GLN A 125 -24.77 11.01 27.60
C GLN A 125 -25.40 9.68 27.13
N LEU A 126 -25.15 9.27 25.87
CA LEU A 126 -25.65 8.02 25.31
C LEU A 126 -24.77 6.82 25.69
N LEU A 127 -23.53 7.08 26.11
CA LEU A 127 -22.57 6.08 26.56
C LEU A 127 -22.10 6.43 27.97
N ASN A 128 -22.14 5.45 28.88
CA ASN A 128 -21.57 5.64 30.21
C ASN A 128 -20.04 5.77 30.09
N PRO A 129 -19.43 6.80 30.70
CA PRO A 129 -17.98 7.01 30.65
C PRO A 129 -17.19 5.82 31.23
N ASP A 130 -17.79 5.04 32.13
CA ASP A 130 -17.16 3.87 32.76
C ASP A 130 -17.09 2.62 31.83
N LEU A 131 -17.96 2.55 30.81
CA LEU A 131 -17.94 1.48 29.81
C LEU A 131 -16.93 1.75 28.69
N VAL A 132 -16.62 3.03 28.44
CA VAL A 132 -15.57 3.43 27.49
C VAL A 132 -14.23 3.26 28.19
N ARG A 133 -13.70 2.03 28.20
CA ARG A 133 -12.32 1.78 28.62
C ARG A 133 -11.43 2.80 27.89
N THR A 134 -10.82 3.70 28.64
CA THR A 134 -9.78 4.63 28.22
C THR A 134 -8.49 3.85 27.93
N GLY A 135 -8.59 2.88 27.02
CA GLY A 135 -7.45 2.19 26.44
C GLY A 135 -6.65 3.21 25.66
N SER A 136 -5.47 3.54 26.20
CA SER A 136 -4.44 4.29 25.51
C SER A 136 -4.12 3.57 24.20
N MET A 137 -4.74 4.01 23.09
CA MET A 137 -4.50 3.46 21.74
C MET A 137 -3.07 3.67 21.23
N THR A 138 -2.23 4.26 22.08
CA THR A 138 -1.01 4.92 21.69
C THR A 138 0.07 4.89 22.76
N GLY A 139 -0.13 4.13 23.84
CA GLY A 139 0.81 4.00 24.97
C GLY A 139 2.07 3.18 24.68
N GLY A 140 2.41 2.93 23.41
CA GLY A 140 3.62 2.20 23.02
C GLY A 140 3.64 0.70 23.39
N LEU A 141 2.69 0.22 24.18
CA LEU A 141 2.52 -1.19 24.53
C LEU A 141 1.68 -1.89 23.47
N VAL A 142 2.29 -2.89 22.84
CA VAL A 142 1.67 -3.73 21.81
C VAL A 142 0.67 -4.66 22.49
N GLN A 143 -0.60 -4.25 22.59
CA GLN A 143 -1.70 -5.07 23.09
C GLN A 143 -2.80 -5.18 22.02
N GLU A 144 -3.56 -6.27 22.08
CA GLU A 144 -4.72 -6.48 21.21
C GLU A 144 -5.83 -5.48 21.59
N PHE A 145 -6.27 -4.68 20.62
CA PHE A 145 -7.23 -3.60 20.84
C PHE A 145 -8.68 -4.10 20.71
N GLU A 146 -9.47 -3.89 21.76
CA GLU A 146 -10.93 -3.94 21.70
C GLU A 146 -11.46 -2.56 21.27
N HIS A 147 -12.30 -2.53 20.24
CA HIS A 147 -12.91 -1.31 19.74
C HIS A 147 -14.06 -0.91 20.66
N SER A 148 -14.28 0.40 20.84
CA SER A 148 -15.17 0.91 21.89
C SER A 148 -16.64 0.98 21.46
N VAL A 149 -16.88 1.32 20.19
CA VAL A 149 -18.23 1.44 19.61
C VAL A 149 -18.39 0.48 18.42
N LEU A 150 -17.35 0.39 17.59
CA LEU A 150 -17.31 -0.47 16.42
C LEU A 150 -16.90 -1.91 16.77
N PRO A 151 -17.23 -2.91 15.95
CA PRO A 151 -16.85 -4.30 16.21
C PRO A 151 -15.33 -4.51 16.13
N SER A 152 -14.81 -5.32 17.06
CA SER A 152 -13.40 -5.69 17.06
C SER A 152 -13.01 -6.46 15.79
N VAL A 153 -12.01 -5.94 15.08
CA VAL A 153 -11.52 -6.55 13.83
C VAL A 153 -10.49 -7.63 14.17
N THR A 154 -10.72 -8.86 13.72
CA THR A 154 -9.78 -9.98 13.90
C THR A 154 -8.79 -10.11 12.73
N PRO A 155 -7.62 -10.75 12.92
CA PRO A 155 -6.67 -11.01 11.83
C PRO A 155 -7.32 -11.74 10.64
N LEU A 156 -8.25 -12.66 10.90
CA LEU A 156 -8.97 -13.38 9.85
C LEU A 156 -9.80 -12.44 8.96
N VAL A 157 -10.51 -11.47 9.57
CA VAL A 157 -11.30 -10.48 8.82
C VAL A 157 -10.37 -9.64 7.92
N THR A 158 -9.25 -9.16 8.46
CA THR A 158 -8.29 -8.38 7.67
C THR A 158 -7.68 -9.20 6.51
N LEU A 159 -7.41 -10.49 6.72
CA LEU A 159 -6.94 -11.39 5.68
C LEU A 159 -7.99 -11.55 4.57
N ILE A 160 -9.25 -11.75 4.93
CA ILE A 160 -10.36 -11.86 3.98
C ILE A 160 -10.52 -10.54 3.18
N CYS A 161 -10.55 -9.39 3.85
CA CYS A 161 -10.63 -8.08 3.21
C CYS A 161 -9.44 -7.85 2.25
N THR A 162 -8.23 -8.21 2.68
CA THR A 162 -7.02 -8.10 1.84
C THR A 162 -7.13 -9.01 0.61
N PHE A 163 -7.57 -10.26 0.78
CA PHE A 163 -7.71 -11.20 -0.33
C PHE A 163 -8.76 -10.73 -1.34
N ILE A 164 -9.96 -10.35 -0.87
CA ILE A 164 -11.04 -9.83 -1.70
C ILE A 164 -10.60 -8.57 -2.44
N SER A 165 -9.85 -7.68 -1.78
CA SER A 165 -9.36 -6.44 -2.39
C SER A 165 -8.18 -6.64 -3.34
N ILE A 166 -7.49 -7.78 -3.35
CA ILE A 166 -6.44 -8.12 -4.34
C ILE A 166 -7.06 -8.80 -5.55
N LEU A 167 -8.06 -9.65 -5.31
CA LEU A 167 -8.63 -10.58 -6.28
C LEU A 167 -9.02 -9.93 -7.62
N PRO A 168 -9.74 -8.80 -7.70
CA PRO A 168 -10.13 -8.22 -8.98
C PRO A 168 -8.93 -7.87 -9.85
N SER A 169 -7.85 -7.32 -9.27
CA SER A 169 -6.66 -6.92 -10.03
C SER A 169 -5.92 -8.12 -10.62
N VAL A 170 -5.81 -9.21 -9.86
CA VAL A 170 -5.24 -10.49 -10.28
C VAL A 170 -6.09 -11.15 -11.37
N PHE A 171 -7.41 -11.17 -11.18
CA PHE A 171 -8.35 -11.68 -12.18
C PHE A 171 -8.29 -10.84 -13.46
N GLY A 172 -8.21 -9.52 -13.33
CA GLY A 172 -8.00 -8.60 -14.46
C GLY A 172 -6.72 -8.92 -15.23
N LEU A 173 -5.61 -9.19 -14.53
CA LEU A 173 -4.36 -9.59 -15.16
C LEU A 173 -4.47 -10.96 -15.87
N TRP A 174 -5.24 -11.88 -15.29
CA TRP A 174 -5.47 -13.22 -15.86
C TRP A 174 -6.34 -13.19 -17.11
N PHE A 175 -7.45 -12.46 -17.10
CA PHE A 175 -8.40 -12.46 -18.20
C PHE A 175 -8.11 -11.38 -19.25
N ARG A 176 -7.47 -10.27 -18.88
CA ARG A 176 -7.22 -9.11 -19.75
C ARG A 176 -5.77 -8.61 -19.62
N PRO A 177 -4.80 -9.30 -20.22
CA PRO A 177 -3.39 -8.92 -20.13
C PRO A 177 -3.14 -7.60 -20.87
N GLN A 178 -2.76 -6.56 -20.15
CA GLN A 178 -2.33 -5.29 -20.76
C GLN A 178 -0.80 -5.23 -20.90
N GLY A 179 -0.16 -6.37 -21.17
CA GLY A 179 1.30 -6.49 -21.24
C GLY A 179 2.02 -6.10 -19.94
N PRO A 180 3.26 -5.58 -20.01
CA PRO A 180 4.04 -5.16 -18.84
C PRO A 180 3.37 -4.05 -18.00
N GLN A 181 2.61 -3.15 -18.63
CA GLN A 181 1.88 -2.11 -17.90
C GLN A 181 0.74 -2.69 -17.06
N GLY A 182 0.02 -3.69 -17.58
CA GLY A 182 -1.01 -4.42 -16.83
C GLY A 182 -0.43 -5.14 -15.61
N PHE A 183 0.73 -5.78 -15.79
CA PHE A 183 1.47 -6.37 -14.67
C PHE A 183 1.81 -5.33 -13.61
N LEU A 184 2.39 -4.20 -14.01
CA LEU A 184 2.80 -3.16 -13.06
C LEU A 184 1.62 -2.57 -12.32
N ARG A 185 0.48 -2.35 -13.00
CA ARG A 185 -0.78 -1.94 -12.35
C ARG A 185 -1.26 -2.96 -11.33
N CYS A 186 -1.31 -4.24 -11.71
CA CYS A 186 -1.69 -5.31 -10.79
C CYS A 186 -0.76 -5.35 -9.58
N LEU A 187 0.55 -5.21 -9.78
CA LEU A 187 1.55 -5.15 -8.71
C LEU A 187 1.27 -4.01 -7.73
N ILE A 188 1.01 -2.80 -8.24
CA ILE A 188 0.71 -1.63 -7.40
C ILE A 188 -0.63 -1.82 -6.66
N LEU A 189 -1.65 -2.37 -7.32
CA LEU A 189 -2.93 -2.66 -6.70
C LEU A 189 -2.81 -3.73 -5.61
N CYS A 190 -2.03 -4.79 -5.81
CA CYS A 190 -1.74 -5.76 -4.77
C CYS A 190 -1.02 -5.13 -3.57
N ALA A 191 -0.03 -4.26 -3.82
CA ALA A 191 0.67 -3.53 -2.77
C ALA A 191 -0.26 -2.60 -1.98
N LEU A 192 -1.08 -1.80 -2.67
CA LEU A 192 -2.02 -0.88 -2.03
C LEU A 192 -3.14 -1.61 -1.30
N SER A 193 -3.71 -2.68 -1.87
CA SER A 193 -4.74 -3.47 -1.19
C SER A 193 -4.20 -4.13 0.09
N SER A 194 -2.98 -4.67 0.05
CA SER A 194 -2.30 -5.20 1.24
C SER A 194 -2.00 -4.11 2.26
N PHE A 195 -1.63 -2.90 1.81
CA PHE A 195 -1.41 -1.76 2.69
C PHE A 195 -2.71 -1.27 3.35
N MET A 196 -3.80 -1.21 2.59
CA MET A 196 -5.10 -0.70 3.04
C MET A 196 -5.75 -1.61 4.07
N PHE A 197 -5.73 -2.93 3.85
CA PHE A 197 -6.49 -3.89 4.65
C PHE A 197 -5.65 -4.90 5.42
N GLY A 198 -4.33 -4.88 5.29
CA GLY A 198 -3.46 -5.85 5.97
C GLY A 198 -3.57 -5.79 7.49
N TRP A 199 -3.39 -6.95 8.14
CA TRP A 199 -3.16 -7.00 9.58
C TRP A 199 -1.79 -6.38 9.88
N HIS A 200 -1.76 -5.39 10.76
CA HIS A 200 -0.52 -4.84 11.30
C HIS A 200 0.45 -4.38 10.18
N VAL A 201 0.04 -3.32 9.49
CA VAL A 201 0.82 -2.67 8.44
C VAL A 201 1.62 -1.51 9.03
N HIS A 202 2.88 -1.39 8.64
CA HIS A 202 3.72 -0.24 8.96
C HIS A 202 3.58 0.86 7.91
N GLU A 203 3.77 2.10 8.33
CA GLU A 203 3.59 3.32 7.55
C GLU A 203 4.51 3.35 6.34
N LYS A 204 5.77 2.96 6.55
CA LYS A 204 6.79 2.81 5.51
C LYS A 204 6.44 1.82 4.39
N ALA A 205 5.47 0.92 4.60
CA ALA A 205 5.06 -0.05 3.58
C ALA A 205 4.43 0.63 2.36
N ILE A 206 3.94 1.87 2.47
CA ILE A 206 3.37 2.63 1.35
C ILE A 206 4.37 2.82 0.20
N LEU A 207 5.68 2.83 0.50
CA LEU A 207 6.75 2.94 -0.49
C LEU A 207 6.76 1.78 -1.48
N LEU A 208 6.26 0.60 -1.08
CA LEU A 208 6.11 -0.57 -1.95
C LEU A 208 5.18 -0.28 -3.13
N ALA A 209 4.21 0.63 -2.96
CA ALA A 209 3.30 1.06 -4.01
C ALA A 209 3.79 2.31 -4.75
N ILE A 210 4.35 3.30 -4.03
CA ILE A 210 4.80 4.58 -4.63
C ILE A 210 5.91 4.36 -5.65
N LEU A 211 6.91 3.54 -5.31
CA LEU A 211 8.06 3.27 -6.17
C LEU A 211 7.63 2.72 -7.55
N PRO A 212 6.89 1.59 -7.66
CA PRO A 212 6.44 1.11 -8.96
C PRO A 212 5.43 2.05 -9.64
N LEU A 213 4.64 2.82 -8.90
CA LEU A 213 3.71 3.79 -9.49
C LEU A 213 4.44 4.92 -10.22
N SER A 214 5.64 5.31 -9.78
CA SER A 214 6.46 6.31 -10.49
C SER A 214 6.74 5.92 -11.95
N LEU A 215 6.91 4.62 -12.22
CA LEU A 215 7.13 4.09 -13.57
C LEU A 215 5.86 4.17 -14.44
N LEU A 216 4.67 4.04 -13.84
CA LEU A 216 3.40 4.25 -14.56
C LEU A 216 3.06 5.73 -14.74
N ALA A 217 3.49 6.59 -13.82
CA ALA A 217 3.19 8.02 -13.86
C ALA A 217 3.63 8.67 -15.18
N VAL A 218 4.75 8.22 -15.75
CA VAL A 218 5.30 8.73 -17.03
C VAL A 218 4.50 8.24 -18.26
N SER A 219 3.67 7.21 -18.10
CA SER A 219 2.96 6.58 -19.22
C SER A 219 1.60 7.19 -19.56
N SER A 220 0.92 7.83 -18.60
CA SER A 220 -0.43 8.38 -18.81
C SER A 220 -0.72 9.50 -17.81
N ALA A 221 -1.38 10.58 -18.25
CA ALA A 221 -1.74 11.69 -17.35
C ALA A 221 -2.65 11.25 -16.19
N LYS A 222 -3.52 10.25 -16.41
CA LYS A 222 -4.37 9.70 -15.33
C LYS A 222 -3.54 9.05 -14.23
N ASP A 223 -2.56 8.22 -14.63
CA ASP A 223 -1.67 7.56 -13.67
C ASP A 223 -0.71 8.58 -13.02
N ALA A 224 -0.32 9.63 -13.76
CA ALA A 224 0.46 10.75 -13.24
C ALA A 224 -0.29 11.51 -12.13
N GLY A 225 -1.57 11.84 -12.33
CA GLY A 225 -2.40 12.51 -11.33
C GLY A 225 -2.55 11.68 -10.05
N ILE A 226 -2.77 10.37 -10.18
CA ILE A 226 -2.83 9.44 -9.04
C ILE A 226 -1.48 9.40 -8.31
N TYR A 227 -0.38 9.34 -9.07
CA TYR A 227 0.97 9.36 -8.51
C TYR A 227 1.24 10.63 -7.71
N LEU A 228 0.89 11.81 -8.23
CA LEU A 228 1.10 13.08 -7.55
C LEU A 228 0.40 13.13 -6.18
N ILE A 229 -0.85 12.65 -6.09
CA ILE A 229 -1.57 12.59 -4.82
C ILE A 229 -0.94 11.55 -3.90
N LEU A 230 -0.79 10.30 -4.38
CA LEU A 230 -0.29 9.20 -3.56
C LEU A 230 1.12 9.48 -3.03
N THR A 231 2.00 10.06 -3.85
CA THR A 231 3.37 10.36 -3.46
C THR A 231 3.41 11.49 -2.44
N THR A 232 2.63 12.56 -2.63
CA THR A 232 2.64 13.70 -1.69
C THR A 232 2.10 13.28 -0.33
N VAL A 233 0.96 12.59 -0.31
CA VAL A 233 0.32 12.12 0.92
C VAL A 233 1.14 11.01 1.58
N GLY A 234 1.64 10.06 0.80
CA GLY A 234 2.42 8.94 1.30
C GLY A 234 3.75 9.38 1.92
N HIS A 235 4.48 10.32 1.30
CA HIS A 235 5.68 10.88 1.92
C HIS A 235 5.35 11.70 3.17
N PHE A 236 4.24 12.45 3.18
CA PHE A 236 3.85 13.27 4.33
C PHE A 236 3.51 12.38 5.53
N SER A 237 2.88 11.24 5.29
CA SER A 237 2.61 10.25 6.32
C SER A 237 3.86 9.57 6.92
N LEU A 238 5.05 9.86 6.41
CA LEU A 238 6.30 9.40 7.03
C LEU A 238 6.93 10.46 7.93
N PHE A 239 6.41 11.68 7.94
CA PHE A 239 6.96 12.78 8.74
C PHE A 239 7.02 12.47 10.24
N PRO A 240 6.00 11.84 10.85
CA PRO A 240 6.08 11.51 12.27
C PRO A 240 7.16 10.49 12.63
N LEU A 241 7.72 9.77 11.64
CA LEU A 241 8.87 8.89 11.87
C LEU A 241 10.17 9.69 12.04
N LEU A 242 10.23 10.92 11.53
CA LEU A 242 11.31 11.89 11.67
C LEU A 242 10.89 12.92 12.73
N PHE A 243 10.97 12.48 13.99
CA PHE A 243 10.40 13.19 15.14
C PHE A 243 11.37 14.20 15.77
N THR A 244 12.64 14.22 15.36
CA THR A 244 13.61 15.14 15.96
C THR A 244 13.39 16.55 15.40
N PRO A 245 13.44 17.59 16.25
CA PRO A 245 13.20 18.97 15.81
C PRO A 245 14.27 19.47 14.83
N GLU A 246 15.48 18.93 14.93
CA GLU A 246 16.61 19.23 14.04
C GLU A 246 16.38 18.73 12.60
N GLU A 247 15.61 17.66 12.43
CA GLU A 247 15.27 17.10 11.12
C GLU A 247 14.11 17.83 10.42
N LEU A 248 13.37 18.70 11.13
CA LEU A 248 12.23 19.46 10.61
C LEU A 248 12.56 20.24 9.32
N PRO A 249 13.62 21.09 9.26
CA PRO A 249 13.97 21.80 8.03
C PRO A 249 14.33 20.84 6.90
N ILE A 250 14.99 19.72 7.20
CA ILE A 250 15.41 18.72 6.21
C ILE A 250 14.19 18.03 5.61
N LYS A 251 13.24 17.56 6.42
CA LYS A 251 12.03 16.87 5.93
C LYS A 251 11.14 17.80 5.10
N ILE A 252 10.95 19.05 5.54
CA ILE A 252 10.17 20.05 4.80
C ILE A 252 10.84 20.38 3.46
N LEU A 253 12.14 20.65 3.46
CA LEU A 253 12.87 21.00 2.24
C LEU A 253 12.88 19.84 1.25
N LEU A 254 13.14 18.62 1.72
CA LEU A 254 13.15 17.42 0.87
C LEU A 254 11.76 17.18 0.24
N MET A 255 10.69 17.31 1.03
CA MET A 255 9.33 17.20 0.54
C MET A 255 9.00 18.30 -0.47
N ALA A 256 9.36 19.55 -0.19
CA ALA A 256 9.09 20.67 -1.08
C ALA A 256 9.82 20.51 -2.42
N ILE A 257 11.12 20.18 -2.40
CA ILE A 257 11.90 19.94 -3.62
C ILE A 257 11.30 18.79 -4.42
N PHE A 258 11.01 17.66 -3.77
CA PHE A 258 10.47 16.48 -4.44
C PHE A 258 9.09 16.73 -5.05
N THR A 259 8.19 17.40 -4.32
CA THR A 259 6.84 17.74 -4.81
C THR A 259 6.90 18.75 -5.95
N VAL A 260 7.66 19.85 -5.83
CA VAL A 260 7.84 20.83 -6.91
C VAL A 260 8.42 20.17 -8.16
N PHE A 261 9.45 19.33 -8.01
CA PHE A 261 10.03 18.58 -9.11
C PHE A 261 9.02 17.63 -9.76
N SER A 262 8.31 16.84 -8.97
CA SER A 262 7.33 15.85 -9.47
C SER A 262 6.18 16.53 -10.21
N PHE A 263 5.62 17.60 -9.66
CA PHE A 263 4.54 18.35 -10.29
C PHE A 263 5.00 19.05 -11.57
N SER A 264 6.17 19.68 -11.54
CA SER A 264 6.70 20.42 -12.69
C SER A 264 7.06 19.48 -13.85
N SER A 265 7.75 18.37 -13.55
CA SER A 265 8.16 17.38 -14.56
C SER A 265 6.96 16.69 -15.21
N LEU A 266 5.99 16.21 -14.42
CA LEU A 266 4.80 15.55 -14.98
C LEU A 266 3.88 16.53 -15.72
N ARG A 267 3.75 17.78 -15.24
CA ARG A 267 3.02 18.82 -15.98
C ARG A 267 3.68 19.18 -17.30
N ALA A 268 5.02 19.21 -17.34
CA ALA A 268 5.76 19.41 -18.57
C ALA A 268 5.54 18.25 -19.55
N LEU A 269 5.59 17.00 -19.06
CA LEU A 269 5.39 15.79 -19.85
C LEU A 269 3.98 15.72 -20.46
N PHE A 270 2.94 16.03 -19.68
CA PHE A 270 1.54 15.94 -20.10
C PHE A 270 0.91 17.29 -20.43
N ARG A 271 1.71 18.27 -20.89
CA ARG A 271 1.24 19.63 -21.21
C ARG A 271 0.02 19.65 -22.14
N ARG A 272 -0.08 18.68 -23.05
CA ARG A 272 -1.17 18.56 -24.04
C ARG A 272 -2.47 17.97 -23.46
N GLU A 273 -2.39 17.22 -22.36
CA GLU A 273 -3.56 16.56 -21.73
C GLU A 273 -4.25 17.47 -20.69
N GLY A 274 -3.73 18.68 -20.47
CA GLY A 274 -4.33 19.70 -19.61
C GLY A 274 -3.96 19.57 -18.13
N LYS A 275 -4.94 19.76 -17.24
CA LYS A 275 -4.73 19.72 -15.78
C LYS A 275 -4.62 18.26 -15.31
N LEU A 276 -3.52 17.94 -14.62
CA LEU A 276 -3.29 16.61 -14.03
C LEU A 276 -4.14 16.35 -12.78
N LEU A 277 -4.48 17.41 -12.06
CA LEU A 277 -5.25 17.37 -10.83
C LEU A 277 -6.50 18.24 -10.95
N SER A 278 -7.59 17.79 -10.35
CA SER A 278 -8.83 18.55 -10.22
C SER A 278 -8.68 19.64 -9.16
N CYS A 279 -9.59 20.63 -9.17
CA CYS A 279 -9.59 21.69 -8.15
C CYS A 279 -9.70 21.12 -6.72
N MET A 280 -10.55 20.11 -6.53
CA MET A 280 -10.72 19.44 -5.23
C MET A 280 -9.46 18.69 -4.80
N GLU A 281 -8.75 18.07 -5.74
CA GLU A 281 -7.48 17.38 -5.45
C GLU A 281 -6.38 18.36 -5.05
N VAL A 282 -6.31 19.52 -5.73
CA VAL A 282 -5.37 20.59 -5.36
C VAL A 282 -5.72 21.14 -3.97
N LEU A 283 -7.00 21.40 -3.70
CA LEU A 283 -7.45 21.85 -2.39
C LEU A 283 -7.07 20.85 -1.29
N TYR A 284 -7.34 19.57 -1.51
CA TYR A 284 -6.95 18.50 -0.59
C TYR A 284 -5.43 18.42 -0.37
N VAL A 285 -4.62 18.47 -1.43
CA VAL A 285 -3.15 18.44 -1.26
C VAL A 285 -2.66 19.70 -0.53
N SER A 286 -3.24 20.86 -0.82
CA SER A 286 -2.89 22.12 -0.14
C SER A 286 -3.22 22.10 1.37
N GLY A 287 -4.22 21.30 1.78
CA GLY A 287 -4.57 21.11 3.19
C GLY A 287 -3.49 20.43 4.04
N LEU A 288 -2.46 19.82 3.43
CA LEU A 288 -1.30 19.31 4.15
C LEU A 288 -0.47 20.42 4.81
N ILE A 289 -0.45 21.63 4.22
CA ILE A 289 0.30 22.78 4.75
C ILE A 289 -0.27 23.25 6.11
N PRO A 290 -1.56 23.60 6.22
CA PRO A 290 -2.13 23.98 7.51
C PRO A 290 -2.11 22.81 8.51
N LEU A 291 -2.19 21.56 8.05
CA LEU A 291 -2.05 20.39 8.91
C LEU A 291 -0.66 20.31 9.55
N GLU A 292 0.41 20.52 8.77
CA GLU A 292 1.79 20.55 9.27
C GLU A 292 1.99 21.69 10.27
N ILE A 293 1.52 22.91 9.93
CA ILE A 293 1.61 24.07 10.82
C ILE A 293 0.85 23.78 12.14
N LEU A 294 -0.32 23.16 12.05
CA LEU A 294 -1.10 22.79 13.23
C LEU A 294 -0.35 21.77 14.10
N CYS A 295 0.25 20.75 13.49
CA CYS A 295 0.87 19.63 14.21
C CYS A 295 2.24 19.98 14.80
N GLU A 296 3.07 20.72 14.07
CA GLU A 296 4.48 20.98 14.44
C GLU A 296 4.68 22.35 15.10
N ILE A 297 3.82 23.34 14.82
CA ILE A 297 3.97 24.70 15.35
C ILE A 297 2.92 25.01 16.41
N ILE A 298 1.63 24.85 16.10
CA ILE A 298 0.54 25.27 17.00
C ILE A 298 0.38 24.30 18.18
N TYR A 299 0.40 22.99 17.89
CA TYR A 299 0.14 21.97 18.90
C TYR A 299 1.17 21.97 20.05
N PRO A 300 2.50 22.06 19.81
CA PRO A 300 3.48 22.15 20.90
C PRO A 300 3.34 23.41 21.78
N LEU A 301 2.76 24.48 21.25
CA LEU A 301 2.51 25.72 22.00
C LEU A 301 1.23 25.66 22.85
N THR A 302 0.43 24.61 22.71
CA THR A 302 -0.89 24.49 23.34
C THR A 302 -0.83 23.54 24.55
N PRO A 303 -1.57 23.79 25.66
CA PRO A 303 -1.63 22.87 26.81
C PRO A 303 -2.19 21.47 26.49
N TRP A 304 -2.66 21.25 25.26
CA TRP A 304 -3.10 19.95 24.76
C TRP A 304 -2.02 18.89 24.75
N GLN A 305 -0.73 19.26 24.72
CA GLN A 305 0.37 18.30 24.76
C GLN A 305 0.30 17.35 25.97
N GLN A 306 -0.10 17.86 27.13
CA GLN A 306 -0.20 17.07 28.36
C GLN A 306 -1.51 16.26 28.44
N ARG A 307 -2.60 16.77 27.86
CA ARG A 307 -3.93 16.14 27.94
C ARG A 307 -4.18 15.13 26.82
N LEU A 308 -3.68 15.40 25.62
CA LEU A 308 -4.00 14.67 24.39
C LEU A 308 -2.74 14.47 23.51
N PRO A 309 -1.70 13.77 24.01
CA PRO A 309 -0.37 13.67 23.38
C PRO A 309 -0.37 13.15 21.92
N PHE A 310 -1.44 12.50 21.46
CA PHE A 310 -1.48 11.75 20.21
C PHE A 310 -2.30 12.41 19.09
N ILE A 311 -2.83 13.61 19.32
CA ILE A 311 -3.61 14.34 18.30
C ILE A 311 -2.84 14.53 16.99
N PRO A 312 -1.57 14.98 16.97
CA PRO A 312 -0.85 15.19 15.71
C PRO A 312 -0.73 13.90 14.89
N LEU A 313 -0.41 12.80 15.58
CA LEU A 313 -0.30 11.48 14.97
C LEU A 313 -1.65 11.02 14.39
N LEU A 314 -2.73 11.18 15.15
CA LEU A 314 -4.09 10.86 14.72
C LEU A 314 -4.50 11.66 13.48
N LEU A 315 -4.34 12.99 13.52
CA LEU A 315 -4.73 13.89 12.42
C LEU A 315 -3.95 13.57 11.15
N THR A 316 -2.63 13.42 11.24
CA THR A 316 -1.78 13.05 10.11
C THR A 316 -2.17 11.69 9.53
N SER A 317 -2.42 10.68 10.39
CA SER A 317 -2.80 9.34 9.95
C SER A 317 -4.14 9.34 9.21
N VAL A 318 -5.17 9.96 9.80
CA VAL A 318 -6.53 9.99 9.23
C VAL A 318 -6.55 10.82 7.95
N TYR A 319 -5.93 12.00 7.95
CA TYR A 319 -5.87 12.86 6.77
C TYR A 319 -5.18 12.15 5.60
N CYS A 320 -4.04 11.50 5.86
CA CYS A 320 -3.31 10.79 4.82
C CYS A 320 -4.02 9.52 4.35
N ALA A 321 -4.70 8.81 5.27
CA ALA A 321 -5.46 7.62 4.93
C ALA A 321 -6.58 7.93 3.90
N LEU A 322 -7.22 9.10 4.00
CA LEU A 322 -8.20 9.54 3.00
C LEU A 322 -7.58 9.68 1.61
N GLY A 323 -6.41 10.31 1.50
CA GLY A 323 -5.72 10.51 0.23
C GLY A 323 -5.19 9.21 -0.38
N ILE A 324 -4.69 8.30 0.45
CA ILE A 324 -4.23 6.98 0.00
C ILE A 324 -5.42 6.13 -0.45
N ALA A 325 -6.53 6.11 0.32
CA ALA A 325 -7.76 5.43 -0.07
C ALA A 325 -8.33 5.98 -1.39
N TYR A 326 -8.35 7.31 -1.55
CA TYR A 326 -8.77 7.97 -2.78
C TYR A 326 -7.91 7.55 -3.98
N SER A 327 -6.59 7.60 -3.84
CA SER A 327 -5.65 7.16 -4.89
C SER A 327 -5.81 5.68 -5.23
N TRP A 328 -6.04 4.83 -4.23
CA TRP A 328 -6.31 3.40 -4.42
C TRP A 328 -7.58 3.15 -5.23
N ILE A 329 -8.70 3.79 -4.85
CA ILE A 329 -9.97 3.70 -5.58
C ILE A 329 -9.82 4.22 -7.02
N ARG A 330 -9.16 5.37 -7.22
CA ARG A 330 -8.92 5.91 -8.56
C ARG A 330 -8.06 4.99 -9.42
N LEU A 331 -7.03 4.37 -8.85
CA LEU A 331 -6.21 3.41 -9.58
C LEU A 331 -7.02 2.17 -9.98
N TYR A 332 -7.89 1.70 -9.08
CA TYR A 332 -8.86 0.65 -9.37
C TYR A 332 -9.75 1.03 -10.56
N ILE A 333 -10.40 2.19 -10.50
CA ILE A 333 -11.26 2.69 -11.60
C ILE A 333 -10.45 2.81 -12.90
N SER A 334 -9.24 3.38 -12.87
CA SER A 334 -8.36 3.50 -14.04
C SER A 334 -7.99 2.14 -14.65
N ALA A 335 -7.79 1.11 -13.83
CA ALA A 335 -7.46 -0.23 -14.31
C ALA A 335 -8.62 -0.91 -15.05
N PHE A 336 -9.86 -0.74 -14.58
CA PHE A 336 -11.04 -1.42 -15.16
C PHE A 336 -11.79 -0.61 -16.23
N THR A 337 -11.63 0.71 -16.26
CA THR A 337 -12.32 1.58 -17.25
C THR A 337 -11.55 1.74 -18.56
N ARG A 338 -10.29 1.31 -18.66
CA ARG A 338 -9.53 1.41 -19.91
C ARG A 338 -10.11 0.47 -20.98
N PRO A 339 -10.58 0.99 -22.13
CA PRO A 339 -11.06 0.14 -23.20
C PRO A 339 -9.89 -0.68 -23.79
N ALA A 340 -10.14 -1.95 -24.08
CA ALA A 340 -9.19 -2.88 -24.70
C ALA A 340 -8.69 -2.43 -26.09
N ALA A 341 -9.27 -1.38 -26.67
CA ALA A 341 -9.03 -0.91 -28.02
C ALA A 341 -7.64 -0.26 -28.26
N THR A 342 -6.92 0.16 -27.23
CA THR A 342 -5.57 0.75 -27.39
C THR A 342 -4.46 -0.28 -27.64
N LEU A 343 -4.75 -1.59 -27.49
CA LEU A 343 -3.81 -2.67 -27.84
C LEU A 343 -3.64 -2.86 -29.36
N LYS A 344 -4.56 -2.37 -30.20
CA LYS A 344 -4.47 -2.49 -31.67
C LYS A 344 -3.48 -1.53 -32.35
N LYS A 345 -2.93 -0.53 -31.64
CA LYS A 345 -2.07 0.52 -32.24
C LYS A 345 -0.58 0.44 -31.89
N ARG A 346 -0.14 -0.58 -31.13
CA ARG A 346 1.27 -0.71 -30.71
C ARG A 346 1.79 -2.16 -30.71
N GLN A 347 1.29 -2.99 -31.64
CA GLN A 347 2.02 -4.20 -32.04
C GLN A 347 2.93 -3.87 -33.21
#